data_AF-A0A520JZ63-F1
#
_entry.id   AF-A0A520JZ63-F1
#
_cell.length_a   1.000
_cell.length_b   1.000
_cell.length_c   1.000
_cell.angle_alpha   90.00
_cell.angle_beta   90.00
_cell.angle_gamma   90.00
#
_symmetry.space_group_name_H-M   'P 1'
#
loop_
_entity.id
_entity.type
_entity.pdbx_description
1 polymer ?
#
loop_
_entity_poly.entity_id
_entity_poly.type
_entity_poly.pdbx_seq_one_letter_code
_entity_poly.pdbx_strand_id
1 'polypeptide(L)'
;MENMIRAGNKNEIHCQSGKWVIIDIGFANNASSCGLLIDDQAPVEVKFYDATSMICKYISKQSQPINLIIEAPLSVAFDKDGNPKGRSIEKHNGKIRYWYLCPGCTTMVAALYLIRFIVQSKPESEVRLFEGFVSFKDSTKKSNHSKDVIMLREVVENPLMFSDSIISPAGLKMDESDILQSAFLVAGIDAGVPPVIMIYA
;
A
#
# COMPACT_ATOMS: atom_id res chain seq x y z
N MET A 1 13.94 -15.08 -14.76
CA MET A 1 14.28 -13.69 -14.37
C MET A 1 13.67 -13.47 -13.02
N GLU A 2 14.49 -13.18 -12.03
CA GLU A 2 14.04 -12.93 -10.65
C GLU A 2 13.17 -11.68 -10.64
N ASN A 3 12.00 -11.76 -10.01
CA ASN A 3 11.06 -10.64 -9.97
C ASN A 3 11.63 -9.60 -9.01
N MET A 4 12.00 -8.41 -9.52
CA MET A 4 12.57 -7.33 -8.70
C MET A 4 11.52 -6.67 -7.79
N ILE A 5 10.29 -7.17 -7.77
CA ILE A 5 9.21 -6.68 -6.91
C ILE A 5 8.81 -7.79 -5.95
N ARG A 6 8.82 -7.49 -4.65
CA ARG A 6 8.39 -8.39 -3.59
C ARG A 6 7.73 -7.65 -2.44
N ALA A 7 7.10 -8.39 -1.54
CA ALA A 7 6.64 -7.91 -0.26
C ALA A 7 7.85 -7.47 0.58
N GLY A 8 7.70 -6.32 1.22
CA GLY A 8 8.61 -5.89 2.28
C GLY A 8 8.49 -6.76 3.52
N ASN A 9 9.43 -6.59 4.44
CA ASN A 9 9.41 -7.18 5.77
C ASN A 9 9.13 -6.10 6.82
N LYS A 10 8.48 -6.45 7.94
CA LYS A 10 8.26 -5.52 9.06
C LYS A 10 9.56 -4.86 9.53
N ASN A 11 10.67 -5.60 9.54
CA ASN A 11 11.97 -5.09 9.96
C ASN A 11 12.60 -4.11 8.96
N GLU A 12 12.03 -3.97 7.76
CA GLU A 12 12.46 -3.00 6.74
C GLU A 12 11.68 -1.68 6.88
N ILE A 13 10.72 -1.54 7.80
CA ILE A 13 9.95 -0.31 8.04
C ILE A 13 10.77 0.61 8.94
N HIS A 14 11.78 1.25 8.37
CA HIS A 14 12.55 2.33 9.00
C HIS A 14 13.25 3.19 7.92
N CYS A 15 13.59 4.43 8.25
CA CYS A 15 14.14 5.41 7.31
C CYS A 15 15.47 4.99 6.63
N GLN A 16 16.22 4.05 7.21
CA GLN A 16 17.53 3.61 6.70
C GLN A 16 17.47 2.38 5.80
N SER A 17 16.30 1.75 5.61
CA SER A 17 16.20 0.47 4.90
C SER A 17 16.27 0.57 3.37
N GLY A 18 16.20 1.79 2.83
CA GLY A 18 16.18 2.07 1.41
C GLY A 18 15.58 3.45 1.11
N LYS A 19 15.28 3.68 -0.17
CA LYS A 19 14.53 4.84 -0.64
C LYS A 19 13.04 4.66 -0.37
N TRP A 20 12.33 5.74 -0.10
CA TRP A 20 10.92 5.66 0.27
C TRP A 20 10.02 6.38 -0.72
N VAL A 21 9.01 5.67 -1.19
CA VAL A 21 7.92 6.22 -1.99
C VAL A 21 6.62 5.84 -1.30
N ILE A 22 5.77 6.83 -1.01
CA ILE A 22 4.50 6.64 -0.33
C ILE A 22 3.42 7.25 -1.21
N ILE A 23 2.40 6.46 -1.53
CA ILE A 23 1.27 6.91 -2.32
C ILE A 23 -0.05 6.57 -1.64
N ASP A 24 -0.88 7.58 -1.42
CA ASP A 24 -2.32 7.40 -1.26
C ASP A 24 -2.92 7.36 -2.66
N ILE A 25 -3.44 6.21 -3.09
CA ILE A 25 -3.77 5.97 -4.50
C ILE A 25 -5.27 6.07 -4.74
N GLY A 26 -5.65 6.94 -5.66
CA GLY A 26 -7.01 7.04 -6.18
C GLY A 26 -7.07 6.77 -7.67
N PHE A 27 -8.28 6.49 -8.16
CA PHE A 27 -8.52 6.12 -9.55
C PHE A 27 -9.60 7.00 -10.19
N ALA A 28 -9.31 8.29 -10.28
CA ALA A 28 -10.19 9.27 -10.93
C ALA A 28 -9.67 9.68 -12.31
N ASN A 29 -10.58 9.95 -13.24
CA ASN A 29 -10.24 10.36 -14.61
C ASN A 29 -9.64 11.77 -14.66
N ASN A 30 -10.30 12.75 -14.03
CA ASN A 30 -9.96 14.17 -14.20
C ASN A 30 -9.47 14.87 -12.92
N ALA A 31 -9.68 14.28 -11.75
CA ALA A 31 -9.28 14.87 -10.48
C ALA A 31 -7.89 14.40 -10.05
N SER A 32 -7.13 15.28 -9.41
CA SER A 32 -6.02 14.84 -8.55
C SER A 32 -6.61 13.95 -7.47
N SER A 33 -6.19 12.69 -7.48
CA SER A 33 -6.74 11.63 -6.65
C SER A 33 -5.65 10.81 -5.98
N CYS A 34 -4.38 11.17 -6.21
CA CYS A 34 -3.24 10.54 -5.56
C CYS A 34 -2.49 11.58 -4.72
N GLY A 35 -2.23 11.25 -3.46
CA GLY A 35 -1.22 11.91 -2.66
C GLY A 35 0.10 11.18 -2.85
N LEU A 36 1.17 11.86 -3.26
CA LEU A 36 2.46 11.25 -3.54
C LEU A 36 3.56 11.93 -2.73
N LEU A 37 4.43 11.11 -2.14
CA LEU A 37 5.56 11.52 -1.34
C LEU A 37 6.77 10.67 -1.74
N ILE A 38 7.90 11.32 -2.01
CA ILE A 38 9.15 10.67 -2.43
C ILE A 38 10.29 11.17 -1.53
N ASP A 39 10.98 10.24 -0.86
CA ASP A 39 12.03 10.47 0.13
C ASP A 39 11.64 11.58 1.12
N ASP A 40 12.39 12.69 1.18
CA ASP A 40 12.18 13.82 2.09
C ASP A 40 11.39 14.98 1.46
N GLN A 41 10.90 14.81 0.23
CA GLN A 41 10.17 15.88 -0.47
C GLN A 41 8.81 16.16 0.18
N ALA A 42 8.29 17.37 -0.04
CA ALA A 42 6.93 17.70 0.35
C ALA A 42 5.93 16.85 -0.46
N PRO A 43 4.82 16.38 0.16
CA PRO A 43 3.82 15.63 -0.57
C PRO A 43 3.12 16.50 -1.61
N VAL A 44 2.73 15.88 -2.72
CA VAL A 44 2.03 16.52 -3.83
C VAL A 44 0.75 15.77 -4.16
N GLU A 45 -0.30 16.49 -4.59
CA GLU A 45 -1.53 15.90 -5.10
C GLU A 45 -1.53 15.91 -6.62
N VAL A 46 -1.60 14.73 -7.23
CA VAL A 46 -1.49 14.55 -8.68
C VAL A 46 -2.55 13.56 -9.19
N LYS A 47 -2.71 13.49 -10.51
CA LYS A 47 -3.54 12.46 -11.15
C LYS A 47 -2.82 11.11 -11.13
N PHE A 48 -3.59 10.03 -11.28
CA PHE A 48 -3.07 8.66 -11.27
C PHE A 48 -1.90 8.43 -12.24
N TYR A 49 -2.04 8.88 -13.50
CA TYR A 49 -1.00 8.71 -14.51
C TYR A 49 0.28 9.48 -14.17
N ASP A 50 0.14 10.72 -13.68
CA ASP A 50 1.27 11.55 -13.30
C ASP A 50 2.03 10.95 -12.11
N ALA A 51 1.32 10.47 -11.09
CA ALA A 51 1.92 9.72 -9.97
C ALA A 51 2.69 8.50 -10.47
N THR A 52 2.06 7.67 -11.31
CA THR A 52 2.67 6.46 -11.86
C THR A 52 3.94 6.77 -12.65
N SER A 53 3.91 7.79 -13.50
CA SER A 53 5.05 8.25 -14.30
C SER A 53 6.19 8.76 -13.41
N MET A 54 5.87 9.55 -12.39
CA MET A 54 6.85 10.04 -11.40
C MET A 54 7.51 8.89 -10.64
N ILE A 55 6.73 7.92 -10.16
CA ILE A 55 7.21 6.74 -9.45
C ILE A 55 8.13 5.92 -10.35
N CYS A 56 7.71 5.55 -11.56
CA CYS A 56 8.53 4.75 -12.48
C CYS A 56 9.85 5.45 -12.85
N LYS A 57 9.80 6.76 -13.13
CA LYS A 57 10.99 7.57 -13.42
C LYS A 57 11.92 7.72 -12.21
N TYR A 58 11.36 7.78 -11.01
CA TYR A 58 12.16 7.80 -9.79
C TYR A 58 12.86 6.44 -9.58
N ILE A 59 12.10 5.35 -9.72
CA ILE A 59 12.60 3.97 -9.56
C ILE A 59 13.75 3.68 -10.52
N SER A 60 13.61 4.04 -11.80
CA SER A 60 14.64 3.76 -12.82
C SER A 60 15.97 4.48 -12.61
N LYS A 61 16.02 5.45 -11.70
CA LYS A 61 17.23 6.21 -11.36
C LYS A 61 17.90 5.74 -10.08
N GLN A 62 17.29 4.84 -9.32
CA GLN A 62 17.85 4.37 -8.08
C GLN A 62 18.73 3.15 -8.31
N SER A 63 19.79 3.06 -7.52
CA SER A 63 20.64 1.87 -7.36
C SER A 63 20.44 1.20 -5.99
N GLN A 64 19.64 1.81 -5.12
CA GLN A 64 19.30 1.29 -3.79
C GLN A 64 17.90 0.66 -3.81
N PRO A 65 17.60 -0.26 -2.89
CA PRO A 65 16.25 -0.77 -2.71
C PRO A 65 15.23 0.34 -2.47
N ILE A 66 14.04 0.17 -3.01
CA ILE A 66 12.94 1.12 -2.92
C ILE A 66 11.82 0.48 -2.12
N ASN A 67 11.45 1.11 -1.03
CA ASN A 67 10.28 0.78 -0.24
C ASN A 67 9.10 1.59 -0.77
N LEU A 68 8.11 0.91 -1.34
CA LEU A 68 6.90 1.49 -1.89
C LEU A 68 5.71 1.17 -0.99
N ILE A 69 5.23 2.18 -0.27
CA ILE A 69 3.96 2.11 0.47
C ILE A 69 2.83 2.54 -0.47
N ILE A 70 1.79 1.71 -0.60
CA ILE A 70 0.58 2.03 -1.35
C ILE A 70 -0.61 1.95 -0.39
N GLU A 71 -1.34 3.06 -0.22
CA GLU A 71 -2.64 3.08 0.48
C GLU A 71 -3.70 2.45 -0.41
N ALA A 72 -3.77 1.13 -0.38
CA ALA A 72 -4.76 0.31 -1.06
C ALA A 72 -4.64 -1.13 -0.54
N PRO A 73 -5.69 -1.95 -0.65
CA PRO A 73 -5.53 -3.39 -0.41
C PRO A 73 -4.48 -3.98 -1.38
N LEU A 74 -3.34 -4.43 -0.85
CA LEU A 74 -2.31 -5.17 -1.59
C LEU A 74 -2.38 -6.67 -1.31
N SER A 75 -3.24 -7.06 -0.37
CA SER A 75 -3.54 -8.43 -0.01
C SER A 75 -5.03 -8.65 0.13
N VAL A 76 -5.44 -9.88 -0.13
CA VAL A 76 -6.84 -10.33 -0.07
C VAL A 76 -6.94 -11.52 0.86
N ALA A 77 -8.10 -11.70 1.47
CA ALA A 77 -8.39 -12.84 2.35
C ALA A 77 -9.58 -13.62 1.84
N PHE A 78 -9.48 -14.94 1.92
CA PHE A 78 -10.57 -15.88 1.63
C PHE A 78 -10.81 -16.77 2.84
N ASP A 79 -12.06 -17.14 3.07
CA ASP A 79 -12.40 -18.15 4.07
C ASP A 79 -11.98 -19.56 3.62
N LYS A 80 -12.17 -20.55 4.49
CA LYS A 80 -11.84 -21.96 4.22
C LYS A 80 -12.59 -22.55 3.01
N ASP A 81 -13.70 -21.95 2.62
CA ASP A 81 -14.55 -22.38 1.51
C ASP A 81 -14.23 -21.60 0.21
N GLY A 82 -13.28 -20.65 0.27
CA GLY A 82 -12.81 -19.86 -0.86
C GLY A 82 -13.59 -18.57 -1.11
N ASN A 83 -14.47 -18.14 -0.21
CA ASN A 83 -15.23 -16.90 -0.38
C ASN A 83 -14.44 -15.68 0.11
N PRO A 84 -14.62 -14.50 -0.52
CA PRO A 84 -14.01 -13.26 -0.03
C PRO A 84 -14.38 -12.98 1.43
N LYS A 85 -13.37 -12.64 2.22
CA LYS A 85 -13.52 -12.37 3.65
C LYS A 85 -12.73 -11.14 4.06
N GLY A 86 -13.20 -10.45 5.09
CA GLY A 86 -12.51 -9.30 5.65
C GLY A 86 -11.18 -9.68 6.30
N ARG A 87 -10.28 -8.70 6.41
CA ARG A 87 -9.04 -8.78 7.19
C ARG A 87 -9.26 -8.13 8.56
N SER A 88 -8.47 -8.53 9.55
CA SER A 88 -8.61 -8.08 10.95
C SER A 88 -8.62 -6.56 11.12
N ILE A 89 -7.85 -5.84 10.30
CA ILE A 89 -7.71 -4.38 10.33
C ILE A 89 -8.93 -3.62 9.77
N GLU A 90 -9.80 -4.30 9.01
CA GLU A 90 -10.87 -3.68 8.22
C GLU A 90 -12.17 -3.49 8.99
N LYS A 91 -12.20 -3.90 10.27
CA LYS A 91 -13.33 -3.72 11.17
C LYS A 91 -12.90 -2.93 12.41
N HIS A 92 -13.49 -1.76 12.60
CA HIS A 92 -13.17 -0.90 13.75
C HIS A 92 -14.42 -0.17 14.24
N ASN A 93 -14.69 -0.21 15.55
CA ASN A 93 -15.82 0.47 16.20
C ASN A 93 -17.17 0.28 15.47
N GLY A 94 -17.45 -0.95 15.02
CA GLY A 94 -18.68 -1.30 14.30
C GLY A 94 -18.73 -0.86 12.83
N LYS A 95 -17.74 -0.10 12.35
CA LYS A 95 -17.57 0.27 10.93
C LYS A 95 -16.74 -0.80 10.20
N ILE A 96 -17.03 -0.97 8.91
CA ILE A 96 -16.40 -1.97 8.04
C ILE A 96 -15.84 -1.30 6.78
N ARG A 97 -14.64 -1.72 6.38
CA ARG A 97 -13.91 -1.27 5.18
C ARG A 97 -13.25 -2.45 4.46
N TYR A 98 -14.01 -3.50 4.15
CA TYR A 98 -13.46 -4.69 3.51
C TYR A 98 -12.87 -4.40 2.13
N TRP A 99 -11.76 -5.08 1.79
CA TRP A 99 -11.07 -4.95 0.51
C TRP A 99 -11.96 -5.21 -0.71
N TYR A 100 -12.97 -6.06 -0.57
CA TYR A 100 -13.90 -6.43 -1.64
C TYR A 100 -15.15 -5.54 -1.73
N LEU A 101 -15.22 -4.46 -0.95
CA LEU A 101 -16.25 -3.42 -1.07
C LEU A 101 -15.77 -2.28 -1.96
N CYS A 102 -16.71 -1.56 -2.56
CA CYS A 102 -16.48 -0.61 -3.67
C CYS A 102 -15.22 0.28 -3.56
N PRO A 103 -14.97 1.00 -2.43
CA PRO A 103 -13.74 1.79 -2.30
C PRO A 103 -12.47 0.93 -2.34
N GLY A 104 -12.43 -0.19 -1.61
CA GLY A 104 -11.30 -1.11 -1.57
C GLY A 104 -11.04 -1.75 -2.94
N CYS A 105 -12.09 -2.18 -3.65
CA CYS A 105 -11.95 -2.71 -5.02
C CYS A 105 -11.34 -1.66 -5.96
N THR A 106 -11.80 -0.41 -5.86
CA THR A 106 -11.36 0.65 -6.77
C THR A 106 -9.88 0.98 -6.58
N THR A 107 -9.42 1.15 -5.33
CA THR A 107 -8.01 1.45 -5.05
C THR A 107 -7.11 0.25 -5.29
N MET A 108 -7.58 -0.98 -5.04
CA MET A 108 -6.86 -2.21 -5.40
C MET A 108 -6.65 -2.33 -6.92
N VAL A 109 -7.65 -1.98 -7.74
CA VAL A 109 -7.49 -1.91 -9.20
C VAL A 109 -6.46 -0.86 -9.60
N ALA A 110 -6.47 0.31 -8.97
CA ALA A 110 -5.45 1.34 -9.20
C ALA A 110 -4.03 0.82 -8.88
N ALA A 111 -3.88 0.13 -7.74
CA ALA A 111 -2.62 -0.47 -7.32
C ALA A 111 -2.16 -1.56 -8.31
N LEU A 112 -3.07 -2.41 -8.80
CA LEU A 112 -2.77 -3.39 -9.86
C LEU A 112 -2.19 -2.74 -11.11
N TYR A 113 -2.78 -1.64 -11.58
CA TYR A 113 -2.23 -0.89 -12.72
C TYR A 113 -0.87 -0.28 -12.40
N LEU A 114 -0.70 0.37 -11.24
CA LEU A 114 0.59 0.95 -10.82
C LEU A 114 1.69 -0.12 -10.81
N ILE A 115 1.47 -1.25 -10.14
CA ILE A 115 2.45 -2.34 -10.09
C ILE A 115 2.72 -2.90 -11.48
N ARG A 116 1.70 -3.03 -12.33
CA ARG A 116 1.90 -3.47 -13.72
C ARG A 116 2.82 -2.52 -14.49
N PHE A 117 2.65 -1.21 -14.36
CA PHE A 117 3.54 -0.22 -14.97
C PHE A 117 4.97 -0.33 -14.43
N ILE A 118 5.14 -0.52 -13.12
CA ILE A 118 6.46 -0.71 -12.52
C ILE A 118 7.12 -1.97 -13.09
N VAL A 119 6.45 -3.13 -13.08
CA VAL A 119 6.96 -4.38 -13.69
C VAL A 119 7.37 -4.18 -15.15
N GLN A 120 6.54 -3.49 -15.94
CA GLN A 120 6.82 -3.23 -17.35
C GLN A 120 8.00 -2.29 -17.57
N SER A 121 8.29 -1.40 -16.62
CA SER A 121 9.48 -0.54 -16.67
C SER A 121 10.78 -1.29 -16.39
N LYS A 122 10.71 -2.57 -15.97
CA LYS A 122 11.84 -3.46 -15.69
C LYS A 122 12.88 -2.81 -14.77
N PRO A 123 12.50 -2.50 -13.52
CA PRO A 123 13.41 -1.86 -12.58
C PRO A 123 14.64 -2.74 -12.35
N GLU A 124 15.81 -2.12 -12.30
CA GLU A 124 17.06 -2.79 -11.92
C GLU A 124 17.22 -2.89 -10.40
N SER A 125 16.59 -1.96 -9.67
CA SER A 125 16.54 -1.95 -8.21
C SER A 125 15.38 -2.79 -7.68
N GLU A 126 15.61 -3.41 -6.52
CA GLU A 126 14.56 -4.10 -5.76
C GLU A 126 13.47 -3.11 -5.31
N VAL A 127 12.21 -3.47 -5.52
CA VAL A 127 11.02 -2.76 -5.06
C VAL A 127 10.31 -3.61 -4.00
N ARG A 128 10.26 -3.10 -2.77
CA ARG A 128 9.65 -3.73 -1.61
C ARG A 128 8.30 -3.09 -1.35
N LEU A 129 7.24 -3.88 -1.40
CA LEU A 129 5.87 -3.41 -1.24
C LEU A 129 5.45 -3.40 0.23
N PHE A 130 4.75 -2.35 0.61
CA PHE A 130 4.12 -2.18 1.92
C PHE A 130 2.69 -1.69 1.69
N GLU A 131 1.73 -2.23 2.43
CA GLU A 131 0.35 -1.76 2.35
C GLU A 131 0.13 -0.64 3.36
N GLY A 132 -0.42 0.48 2.91
CA GLY A 132 -0.95 1.53 3.77
C GLY A 132 -2.44 1.32 4.01
N PHE A 133 -2.90 1.53 5.24
CA PHE A 133 -4.31 1.52 5.60
C PHE A 133 -4.61 2.71 6.51
N VAL A 134 -5.00 3.84 5.91
CA VAL A 134 -5.34 5.06 6.65
C VAL A 134 -6.85 5.23 6.62
N SER A 135 -7.51 4.74 7.67
CA SER A 135 -8.96 4.51 7.62
C SER A 135 -9.69 5.01 8.86
N PHE A 136 -11.01 4.97 8.77
CA PHE A 136 -11.96 5.40 9.82
C PHE A 136 -11.97 6.89 10.17
N LYS A 137 -11.33 7.71 9.33
CA LYS A 137 -11.31 9.19 9.33
C LYS A 137 -12.63 9.82 9.75
N ASP A 138 -12.53 10.85 10.57
CA ASP A 138 -13.64 11.75 10.88
C ASP A 138 -14.29 12.29 9.59
N SER A 139 -15.52 11.84 9.32
CA SER A 139 -16.28 12.18 8.12
C SER A 139 -16.66 13.65 8.02
N THR A 140 -16.49 14.43 9.09
CA THR A 140 -16.73 15.88 9.09
C THR A 140 -15.57 16.68 8.48
N LYS A 141 -14.39 16.05 8.30
CA LYS A 141 -13.21 16.67 7.71
C LYS A 141 -13.11 16.31 6.22
N LYS A 142 -12.74 17.30 5.41
CA LYS A 142 -12.47 17.08 3.98
C LYS A 142 -11.26 16.14 3.83
N SER A 143 -11.39 15.16 2.93
CA SER A 143 -10.28 14.29 2.52
C SER A 143 -9.07 15.13 2.07
N ASN A 144 -7.88 14.74 2.49
CA ASN A 144 -6.63 15.38 2.11
C ASN A 144 -5.57 14.29 1.93
N HIS A 145 -5.33 13.93 0.67
CA HIS A 145 -4.45 12.82 0.29
C HIS A 145 -3.00 13.05 0.74
N SER A 146 -2.58 14.32 0.80
CA SER A 146 -1.25 14.70 1.31
C SER A 146 -1.08 14.39 2.81
N LYS A 147 -2.15 14.47 3.61
CA LYS A 147 -2.09 14.12 5.04
C LYS A 147 -1.90 12.63 5.24
N ASP A 148 -2.52 11.81 4.41
CA ASP A 148 -2.46 10.35 4.55
C ASP A 148 -1.05 9.82 4.34
N VAL A 149 -0.35 10.31 3.31
CA VAL A 149 1.05 9.95 3.08
C VAL A 149 2.00 10.48 4.15
N ILE A 150 1.70 11.62 4.79
CA ILE A 150 2.46 12.12 5.94
C ILE A 150 2.29 11.20 7.15
N MET A 151 1.05 10.80 7.46
CA MET A 151 0.78 9.87 8.57
C MET A 151 1.52 8.54 8.38
N LEU A 152 1.54 8.01 7.14
CA LEU A 152 2.30 6.81 6.81
C LEU A 152 3.82 7.02 6.96
N ARG A 153 4.35 8.18 6.55
CA ARG A 153 5.77 8.53 6.75
C ARG A 153 6.13 8.56 8.23
N GLU A 154 5.27 9.09 9.09
CA GLU A 154 5.51 9.21 10.53
C GLU A 154 5.78 7.84 11.19
N VAL A 155 5.07 6.79 10.74
CA VAL A 155 5.31 5.41 11.19
C VAL A 155 6.67 4.89 10.73
N VAL A 156 7.09 5.20 9.50
CA VAL A 156 8.40 4.82 8.96
C VAL A 156 9.55 5.52 9.71
N GLU A 157 9.35 6.78 10.10
CA GLU A 157 10.34 7.55 10.85
C GLU A 157 10.45 7.09 12.30
N ASN A 158 9.35 6.62 12.89
CA ASN A 158 9.25 6.28 14.31
C ASN A 158 8.66 4.87 14.57
N PRO A 159 9.19 3.80 13.96
CA PRO A 159 8.53 2.49 13.94
C PRO A 159 8.39 1.85 15.33
N LEU A 160 9.27 2.19 16.28
CA LEU A 160 9.18 1.72 17.67
C LEU A 160 8.01 2.38 18.42
N MET A 161 7.73 3.66 18.14
CA MET A 161 6.62 4.39 18.73
C MET A 161 5.28 3.89 18.19
N PHE A 162 5.25 3.49 16.91
CA PHE A 162 4.07 3.03 16.20
C PHE A 162 4.07 1.51 15.95
N SER A 163 4.65 0.73 16.87
CA SER A 163 4.84 -0.71 16.66
C SER A 163 3.53 -1.50 16.51
N ASP A 164 2.46 -1.04 17.16
CA ASP A 164 1.08 -1.58 17.05
C ASP A 164 0.39 -1.20 15.73
N SER A 165 0.88 -0.16 15.06
CA SER A 165 0.43 0.22 13.71
C SER A 165 1.07 -0.64 12.62
N ILE A 166 2.00 -1.54 12.94
CA ILE A 166 2.69 -2.36 11.94
C ILE A 166 2.26 -3.81 12.07
N ILE A 167 1.35 -4.22 11.19
CA ILE A 167 0.71 -5.53 11.21
C ILE A 167 1.43 -6.47 10.23
N SER A 168 1.87 -7.63 10.73
CA SER A 168 2.44 -8.67 9.88
C SER A 168 1.36 -9.37 9.05
N PRO A 169 1.70 -10.03 7.93
CA PRO A 169 0.73 -10.81 7.15
C PRO A 169 -0.11 -11.77 8.00
N ALA A 170 0.50 -12.51 8.92
CA ALA A 170 -0.22 -13.43 9.80
C ALA A 170 -1.28 -12.72 10.66
N GLY A 171 -0.99 -11.49 11.11
CA GLY A 171 -1.91 -10.68 11.90
C GLY A 171 -3.12 -10.15 11.13
N LEU A 172 -3.17 -10.30 9.80
CA LEU A 172 -4.31 -9.86 8.97
C LEU A 172 -5.47 -10.84 8.96
N LYS A 173 -5.24 -12.10 9.34
CA LYS A 173 -6.28 -13.12 9.38
C LYS A 173 -7.32 -12.79 10.44
N MET A 174 -8.61 -13.02 10.14
CA MET A 174 -9.66 -12.96 11.16
C MET A 174 -9.79 -14.31 11.87
N ASP A 175 -9.60 -15.40 11.13
CA ASP A 175 -9.54 -16.77 11.63
C ASP A 175 -8.29 -17.49 11.11
N GLU A 176 -7.75 -18.42 11.87
CA GLU A 176 -6.53 -19.18 11.49
C GLU A 176 -6.66 -19.90 10.14
N SER A 177 -7.88 -20.35 9.81
CA SER A 177 -8.20 -21.01 8.55
C SER A 177 -8.23 -20.08 7.34
N ASP A 178 -8.20 -18.76 7.53
CA ASP A 178 -8.26 -17.82 6.43
C ASP A 178 -6.98 -17.93 5.58
N ILE A 179 -7.17 -17.82 4.26
CA ILE A 179 -6.10 -17.86 3.27
C ILE A 179 -5.83 -16.44 2.82
N LEU A 180 -4.60 -15.98 3.05
CA LEU A 180 -4.13 -14.68 2.58
C LEU A 180 -3.34 -14.84 1.29
N GLN A 181 -3.58 -13.96 0.34
CA GLN A 181 -2.87 -13.94 -0.95
C GLN A 181 -2.54 -12.51 -1.36
N SER A 182 -1.51 -12.37 -2.20
CA SER A 182 -1.21 -11.11 -2.87
C SER A 182 -2.38 -10.72 -3.77
N ALA A 183 -2.83 -9.47 -3.70
CA ALA A 183 -3.84 -8.95 -4.63
C ALA A 183 -3.33 -9.00 -6.10
N PHE A 184 -2.02 -8.99 -6.29
CA PHE A 184 -1.37 -9.01 -7.61
C PHE A 184 -1.28 -10.39 -8.25
N LEU A 185 -1.55 -11.45 -7.48
CA LEU A 185 -1.47 -12.84 -7.97
C LEU A 185 -2.44 -13.08 -9.13
N VAL A 186 -3.63 -12.45 -9.11
CA VAL A 186 -4.64 -12.53 -10.17
C VAL A 186 -4.13 -11.96 -11.51
N ALA A 187 -3.14 -11.07 -11.46
CA ALA A 187 -2.48 -10.48 -12.63
C ALA A 187 -1.18 -11.21 -13.02
N GLY A 188 -0.91 -12.37 -12.41
CA GLY A 188 0.31 -13.15 -12.64
C GLY A 188 1.57 -12.52 -12.06
N ILE A 189 1.43 -11.61 -11.09
CA ILE A 189 2.56 -10.97 -10.41
C ILE A 189 2.62 -11.54 -8.99
N ASP A 190 3.58 -12.43 -8.77
CA ASP A 190 3.85 -12.94 -7.43
C ASP A 190 4.79 -11.96 -6.71
N ALA A 191 4.20 -11.12 -5.87
CA ALA A 191 4.91 -10.21 -4.98
C ALA A 191 4.78 -10.64 -3.52
N GLY A 192 4.10 -11.74 -3.18
CA GLY A 192 3.78 -12.09 -1.79
C GLY A 192 2.81 -11.12 -1.09
N VAL A 193 2.60 -11.35 0.21
CA VAL A 193 1.71 -10.56 1.07
C VAL A 193 2.54 -9.57 1.89
N PRO A 194 2.42 -8.25 1.67
CA PRO A 194 3.18 -7.26 2.41
C PRO A 194 2.64 -7.05 3.83
N PRO A 195 3.47 -6.60 4.78
CA PRO A 195 2.97 -6.05 6.04
C PRO A 195 2.14 -4.79 5.79
N VAL A 196 1.25 -4.48 6.73
CA VAL A 196 0.37 -3.31 6.67
C VAL A 196 0.79 -2.28 7.71
N ILE A 197 0.89 -1.03 7.28
CA ILE A 197 0.98 0.15 8.14
C ILE A 197 -0.44 0.69 8.33
N MET A 198 -0.97 0.51 9.53
CA MET A 198 -2.35 0.77 9.91
C MET A 198 -2.46 2.03 10.78
N ILE A 199 -3.29 2.97 10.34
CA ILE A 199 -3.57 4.22 11.05
C ILE A 199 -5.08 4.42 11.10
N TYR A 200 -5.62 4.50 12.32
CA TYR A 200 -6.98 4.93 12.57
C TYR A 200 -6.99 6.44 12.80
N ALA A 201 -7.64 7.17 11.89
CA ALA A 201 -7.64 8.64 11.85
C ALA A 201 -9.05 9.22 12.01
#